data_AF-X1RA04-F1
#
_entry.id   AF-X1RA04-F1
#
_cell.length_a   1.000
_cell.length_b   1.000
_cell.length_c   1.000
_cell.angle_alpha   90.00
_cell.angle_beta   90.00
_cell.angle_gamma   90.00
#
_symmetry.space_group_name_H-M   'P 1'
#
loop_
_entity.id
_entity.type
_entity.pdbx_description
1 polymer ?
#
loop_
_entity_poly.entity_id
_entity_poly.type
_entity_poly.pdbx_seq_one_letter_code
_entity_poly.pdbx_strand_id
1 'polypeptide(L)'
;MTSFINGWCPAQNIVFERAQRAATEFGDKVVFTEIDTFNRETFLEWGIADALFIDDKEIRTGPPPSYEDVKKKIAKRVKKLK
;
A
#
# COMPACT_ATOMS: atom_id res chain seq x y z
N MET A 1 -0.42 -2.12 -7.29
CA MET A 1 -0.41 -1.31 -6.06
C MET A 1 0.95 -1.43 -5.43
N THR A 2 1.45 -0.34 -4.86
CA THR A 2 2.83 -0.25 -4.38
C THR A 2 2.81 0.23 -2.95
N SER A 3 3.52 -0.45 -2.06
CA SER A 3 3.66 -0.04 -0.66
C SER A 3 5.13 0.08 -0.32
N PHE A 4 5.51 1.26 0.17
CA PHE A 4 6.80 1.53 0.77
C PHE A 4 6.69 1.22 2.26
N ILE A 5 7.64 0.44 2.77
CA ILE A 5 7.67 0.02 4.17
C ILE A 5 9.08 0.21 4.72
N ASN A 6 9.20 1.07 5.72
CA ASN A 6 10.45 1.27 6.45
C ASN A 6 10.48 0.47 7.76
N GLY A 7 9.32 0.10 8.28
CA GLY A 7 9.20 -0.72 9.50
C GLY A 7 9.26 0.08 10.81
N TRP A 8 9.67 1.36 10.78
CA TRP A 8 9.86 2.18 11.98
C TRP A 8 8.55 2.70 12.59
N CYS A 9 7.52 2.92 11.76
CA CYS A 9 6.24 3.46 12.21
C CYS A 9 5.17 2.36 12.36
N PRO A 10 4.72 2.00 13.58
CA PRO A 10 3.72 0.93 13.79
C PRO A 10 2.42 1.17 13.04
N ALA A 11 2.02 2.44 12.93
CA ALA A 11 0.86 2.86 12.17
C ALA A 11 0.98 2.47 10.69
N GLN A 12 2.15 2.68 10.08
CA GLN A 12 2.42 2.35 8.68
C GLN A 12 2.57 0.84 8.46
N ASN A 13 3.16 0.11 9.41
CA ASN A 13 3.23 -1.35 9.36
C ASN A 13 1.82 -1.98 9.32
N ILE A 14 0.88 -1.42 10.09
CA ILE A 14 -0.53 -1.84 10.05
C ILE A 14 -1.17 -1.51 8.69
N VAL A 15 -0.88 -0.35 8.10
CA VAL A 15 -1.38 -0.01 6.75
C VAL A 15 -0.86 -1.02 5.73
N PHE A 16 0.43 -1.33 5.78
CA PHE A 16 1.10 -2.29 4.91
C PHE A 16 0.43 -3.68 5.00
N GLU A 17 0.29 -4.23 6.20
CA GLU A 17 -0.32 -5.55 6.41
C GLU A 17 -1.76 -5.59 5.88
N ARG A 18 -2.57 -4.58 6.21
CA ARG A 18 -3.96 -4.46 5.73
C ARG A 18 -4.02 -4.36 4.21
N ALA A 19 -3.10 -3.64 3.60
CA ALA A 19 -3.04 -3.45 2.16
C ALA A 19 -2.62 -4.74 1.44
N GLN A 20 -1.60 -5.43 1.95
CA GLN A 20 -1.18 -6.73 1.42
C GLN A 20 -2.31 -7.74 1.51
N ARG A 21 -2.94 -7.87 2.69
CA ARG A 21 -4.09 -8.77 2.89
C ARG A 21 -5.29 -8.41 2.01
N ALA A 22 -5.59 -7.14 1.84
CA ALA A 22 -6.72 -6.73 0.99
C ALA A 22 -6.43 -7.00 -0.49
N ALA A 23 -5.18 -6.89 -0.93
CA ALA A 23 -4.78 -7.17 -2.31
C ALA A 23 -5.02 -8.62 -2.71
N THR A 24 -4.69 -9.57 -1.82
CA THR A 24 -4.83 -11.02 -2.10
C THR A 24 -6.28 -11.44 -2.36
N GLU A 25 -7.27 -10.73 -1.80
CA GLU A 25 -8.70 -11.00 -2.06
C GLU A 25 -9.13 -10.71 -3.51
N PHE A 26 -8.35 -9.96 -4.29
CA PHE A 26 -8.70 -9.61 -5.68
C PHE A 26 -7.98 -10.48 -6.72
N GLY A 27 -7.17 -11.45 -6.28
CA GLY A 27 -6.41 -12.35 -7.15
C GLY A 27 -5.55 -11.60 -8.16
N ASP A 28 -5.52 -12.09 -9.40
CA ASP A 28 -4.67 -11.56 -10.48
C ASP A 28 -5.05 -10.14 -10.95
N LYS A 29 -6.17 -9.59 -10.46
CA LYS A 29 -6.60 -8.22 -10.82
C LYS A 29 -5.78 -7.15 -10.10
N VAL A 30 -5.00 -7.52 -9.09
CA VAL A 30 -4.21 -6.61 -8.28
C VAL A 30 -2.82 -7.21 -8.04
N VAL A 31 -1.80 -6.57 -8.60
CA VAL A 31 -0.40 -6.87 -8.26
C VAL A 31 -0.01 -6.03 -7.05
N PHE A 32 0.49 -6.66 -5.99
CA PHE A 32 1.04 -5.97 -4.82
C PHE A 32 2.57 -5.94 -4.93
N THR A 33 3.15 -4.75 -4.90
CA THR A 33 4.60 -4.52 -4.94
C THR A 33 5.03 -3.91 -3.61
N GLU A 34 5.90 -4.61 -2.91
CA GLU A 34 6.57 -4.11 -1.70
C GLU A 34 7.88 -3.42 -2.10
N ILE A 35 8.16 -2.27 -1.51
CA ILE A 35 9.44 -1.58 -1.62
C ILE A 35 9.98 -1.43 -0.19
N ASP A 36 10.99 -2.23 0.13
CA ASP A 36 11.68 -2.16 1.43
C ASP A 36 12.58 -0.93 1.47
N THR A 37 12.14 0.07 2.22
CA THR A 37 12.89 1.31 2.42
C THR A 37 13.60 1.33 3.76
N PHE A 38 13.57 0.20 4.50
CA PHE A 38 14.53 -0.01 5.58
C PHE A 38 15.96 -0.09 5.02
N ASN A 39 16.12 -0.65 3.82
CA ASN A 39 17.36 -0.53 3.07
C ASN A 39 17.63 0.94 2.69
N ARG A 40 18.82 1.43 3.09
CA ARG A 40 19.28 2.79 2.87
C ARG A 40 19.37 3.15 1.38
N GLU A 41 19.82 2.24 0.53
CA GLU A 41 19.97 2.50 -0.91
C GLU A 41 18.60 2.72 -1.55
N THR A 42 17.63 1.86 -1.24
CA THR A 42 16.24 2.03 -1.67
C THR A 42 15.64 3.33 -1.15
N PHE A 43 15.85 3.65 0.13
CA PHE A 43 15.35 4.91 0.69
C PHE A 43 15.93 6.13 -0.02
N LEU A 44 17.23 6.13 -0.36
CA LEU A 44 17.88 7.23 -1.07
C LEU A 44 17.45 7.31 -2.54
N GLU A 45 17.16 6.18 -3.19
CA GLU A 45 16.63 6.14 -4.56
C GLU A 45 15.23 6.76 -4.65
N TRP A 46 14.34 6.38 -3.73
CA TRP A 46 12.93 6.77 -3.79
C TRP A 46 12.62 8.05 -3.02
N GLY A 47 13.39 8.38 -1.98
CA GLY A 47 13.13 9.51 -1.09
C GLY A 47 11.84 9.38 -0.26
N ILE A 48 11.27 8.18 -0.17
CA ILE A 48 10.01 7.87 0.53
C ILE A 48 10.31 6.85 1.62
N ALA A 49 9.89 7.12 2.86
CA ALA A 49 10.01 6.16 3.96
C ALA A 49 8.83 5.18 3.95
N ASP A 50 7.62 5.65 4.24
CA ASP A 50 6.41 4.84 4.26
C ASP A 50 5.33 5.49 3.40
N ALA A 51 4.68 4.71 2.55
CA ALA A 51 3.57 5.18 1.72
C ALA A 51 2.81 4.00 1.11
N LEU A 52 1.52 4.21 0.83
CA LEU A 52 0.70 3.25 0.09
C LEU A 52 0.11 3.91 -1.15
N PHE A 53 0.33 3.29 -2.31
CA PHE A 53 -0.19 3.72 -3.60
C PHE A 53 -1.13 2.66 -4.18
N ILE A 54 -2.34 3.09 -4.54
CA ILE A 54 -3.30 2.26 -5.29
C ILE A 54 -3.40 2.85 -6.70
N ASP A 55 -2.81 2.12 -7.65
CA ASP A 55 -2.40 2.63 -8.97
C ASP A 55 -1.59 3.93 -8.79
N ASP A 56 -1.93 5.00 -9.51
CA ASP A 56 -1.28 6.31 -9.46
C ASP A 56 -1.72 7.21 -8.28
N LYS A 57 -2.49 6.71 -7.30
CA LYS A 57 -2.94 7.55 -6.17
C LYS A 57 -2.37 7.09 -4.85
N GLU A 58 -1.67 8.02 -4.19
CA GLU A 58 -1.25 7.88 -2.81
C GLU A 58 -2.46 7.90 -1.86
N ILE A 59 -2.46 6.96 -0.92
CA ILE A 59 -3.45 6.85 0.13
C ILE A 59 -2.97 7.63 1.35
N ARG A 60 -3.22 8.94 1.32
CA ARG A 60 -3.01 9.83 2.48
C ARG A 60 -4.24 9.79 3.38
N THR A 61 -4.09 9.27 4.58
CA THR A 61 -5.12 9.36 5.63
C THR A 61 -4.42 9.73 6.95
N GLY A 62 -5.09 10.54 7.78
CA GLY A 62 -4.55 10.92 9.10
C GLY A 62 -4.38 9.69 10.00
N PRO A 63 -5.48 9.06 10.45
CA PRO A 63 -5.40 7.75 11.07
C PRO A 63 -5.10 6.67 10.00
N PRO A 64 -4.41 5.58 10.36
CA PRO A 64 -4.25 4.40 9.51
C PRO A 64 -5.61 3.92 8.98
N PRO A 65 -5.79 3.75 7.67
CA PRO A 65 -7.07 3.33 7.12
C PRO A 65 -7.41 1.92 7.61
N SER A 66 -8.69 1.69 7.87
CA SER A 66 -9.20 0.36 8.21
C SER A 66 -9.03 -0.59 7.02
N TYR A 67 -8.98 -1.89 7.31
CA TYR A 67 -8.95 -2.93 6.29
C TYR A 67 -10.06 -2.76 5.24
N GLU A 68 -11.29 -2.51 5.71
CA GLU A 68 -12.45 -2.32 4.85
C GLU A 68 -12.32 -1.09 3.93
N ASP A 69 -11.69 -0.01 4.40
CA ASP A 69 -11.43 1.17 3.59
C ASP A 69 -10.44 0.87 2.47
N VAL A 70 -9.37 0.14 2.78
CA VAL A 70 -8.37 -0.27 1.78
C VAL A 70 -9.02 -1.19 0.75
N LYS A 71 -9.75 -2.22 1.20
CA LYS A 71 -10.52 -3.14 0.33
C LYS A 71 -11.50 -2.39 -0.56
N LYS A 72 -12.24 -1.42 -0.02
CA LYS A 72 -13.21 -0.61 -0.79
C LYS A 72 -12.51 0.26 -1.84
N LYS A 73 -11.34 0.83 -1.52
CA LYS A 73 -10.54 1.61 -2.48
C LYS A 73 -10.02 0.73 -3.62
N ILE A 74 -9.52 -0.47 -3.32
CA ILE A 74 -9.08 -1.44 -4.33
C ILE A 74 -10.27 -1.88 -5.19
N ALA A 75 -11.39 -2.28 -4.58
CA ALA A 75 -12.60 -2.71 -5.30
C ALA A 75 -13.12 -1.64 -6.27
N LYS A 76 -13.07 -0.35 -5.90
CA LYS A 76 -13.44 0.75 -6.80
C LYS A 76 -12.56 0.84 -8.04
N ARG A 77 -11.29 0.47 -7.96
CA ARG A 77 -10.36 0.43 -9.10
C ARG A 77 -10.58 -0.81 -9.94
N VAL A 78 -10.66 -1.98 -9.31
CA VAL A 78 -10.89 -3.26 -9.98
C VAL A 78 -12.19 -3.24 -10.81
N LYS A 79 -13.26 -2.60 -10.30
CA LYS A 79 -14.51 -2.42 -11.06
C LYS A 79 -14.37 -1.61 -12.35
N LYS A 80 -13.30 -0.83 -12.51
CA LYS A 80 -13.02 -0.01 -13.71
C LYS A 80 -12.17 -0.74 -14.75
N LEU A 81 -11.56 -1.87 -14.41
CA LEU A 81 -10.75 -2.71 -15.32
C LEU A 81 -11.64 -3.52 -16.30
N LYS A 82 -12.79 -2.96 -16.70
CA LYS A 82 -13.77 -3.62 -17.57
C LYS A 82 -13.19 -3.90 -18.95
#